data_AF-A0A527HMZ4-F1
#
_entry.id   AF-A0A527HMZ4-F1
#
_cell.length_a   1.000
_cell.length_b   1.000
_cell.length_c   1.000
_cell.angle_alpha   90.00
_cell.angle_beta   90.00
_cell.angle_gamma   90.00
#
_symmetry.space_group_name_H-M   'P 1'
#
loop_
_entity.id
_entity.type
_entity.pdbx_description
1 polymer ?
#
loop_
_entity_poly.entity_id
_entity_poly.type
_entity_poly.pdbx_seq_one_letter_code
_entity_poly.pdbx_strand_id
1 'polypeptide(L)'
;MSLPAAIFRNDKSARQLVFDRPADVIVAHEAGDFGPALEAAQAAHDAGKWLAGYFSYEAGYLLEPKLVPLLPNGRRAPLVCLGVFDAPVEEAVPPRDTTATNGPIFDARATWSPEDYEKRFSRLHQHIRQGDCY
;
A
#
# COMPACT_ATOMS: atom_id res chain seq x y z
N MET A 1 4.85 -3.86 23.40
CA MET A 1 4.78 -3.32 22.03
C MET A 1 3.48 -3.84 21.44
N SER A 2 2.60 -2.98 20.91
CA SER A 2 1.45 -3.46 20.15
C SER A 2 2.00 -4.21 18.94
N LEU A 3 1.61 -5.47 18.78
CA LEU A 3 1.94 -6.23 17.57
C LEU A 3 1.30 -5.52 16.37
N PRO A 4 1.91 -5.60 15.17
CA PRO A 4 1.30 -5.05 13.98
C PRO A 4 -0.03 -5.76 13.73
N ALA A 5 -1.12 -4.99 13.69
CA ALA A 5 -2.45 -5.47 13.39
C ALA A 5 -2.97 -4.80 12.11
N ALA A 6 -3.72 -5.54 11.31
CA ALA A 6 -4.42 -5.02 10.14
C ALA A 6 -5.93 -5.07 10.39
N ILE A 7 -6.62 -3.95 10.19
CA ILE A 7 -8.06 -3.82 10.44
C ILE A 7 -8.73 -3.34 9.16
N PHE A 8 -9.67 -4.14 8.65
CA PHE A 8 -10.48 -3.79 7.48
C PHE A 8 -11.91 -3.54 7.91
N ARG A 9 -12.33 -2.28 7.80
CA ARG A 9 -13.67 -1.84 8.23
C ARG A 9 -14.65 -1.83 7.07
N ASN A 10 -15.86 -2.29 7.32
CA ASN A 10 -17.02 -2.14 6.46
C ASN A 10 -18.04 -1.23 7.13
N ASP A 11 -17.94 0.06 6.83
CA ASP A 11 -18.77 1.12 7.44
C ASP A 11 -20.26 0.92 7.18
N LYS A 12 -20.64 0.36 6.02
CA LYS A 12 -22.05 0.08 5.69
C LYS A 12 -22.68 -0.92 6.66
N SER A 13 -21.91 -1.92 7.08
CA SER A 13 -22.37 -2.99 7.99
C SER A 13 -22.00 -2.74 9.46
N ALA A 14 -21.19 -1.72 9.75
CA ALA A 14 -20.56 -1.51 11.06
C ALA A 14 -19.81 -2.76 11.58
N ARG A 15 -19.19 -3.53 10.69
CA ARG A 15 -18.35 -4.70 10.98
C ARG A 15 -16.90 -4.42 10.60
N GLN A 16 -15.96 -5.07 11.27
CA GLN A 16 -14.54 -5.04 10.92
C GLN A 16 -13.92 -6.43 11.00
N LEU A 17 -12.99 -6.71 10.09
CA LEU A 17 -12.09 -7.85 10.17
C LEU A 17 -10.81 -7.41 10.87
N VAL A 18 -10.43 -8.12 11.92
CA VAL A 18 -9.23 -7.87 12.71
C VAL A 18 -8.24 -9.01 12.50
N PHE A 19 -7.08 -8.63 11.99
CA PHE A 19 -5.89 -9.48 11.91
C PHE A 19 -4.93 -9.03 13.01
N ASP A 20 -4.79 -9.84 14.06
CA ASP A 20 -3.86 -9.60 15.16
C ASP A 20 -2.85 -10.74 15.31
N ARG A 21 -1.74 -10.46 16.03
CA ARG A 21 -0.71 -11.46 16.35
C ARG A 21 -0.24 -12.25 15.12
N PRO A 22 0.41 -11.59 14.14
CA PRO A 22 0.91 -12.30 12.97
C PRO A 22 1.89 -13.38 13.39
N ALA A 23 1.79 -14.55 12.76
CA ALA A 23 2.75 -15.64 12.89
C ALA A 23 4.09 -15.27 12.23
N ASP A 24 4.04 -14.45 11.17
CA ASP A 24 5.21 -13.92 10.47
C ASP A 24 4.86 -12.60 9.75
N VAL A 25 5.87 -11.84 9.33
CA VAL A 25 5.71 -10.63 8.52
C VAL A 25 6.67 -10.68 7.34
N ILE A 26 6.12 -10.75 6.14
CA ILE A 26 6.86 -10.73 4.87
C ILE A 26 7.08 -9.29 4.45
N VAL A 27 8.35 -8.89 4.30
CA VAL A 27 8.74 -7.52 3.91
C VAL A 27 9.74 -7.57 2.76
N ALA A 28 9.53 -6.75 1.73
CA ALA A 28 10.47 -6.54 0.63
C ALA A 28 10.86 -5.07 0.56
N HIS A 29 12.14 -4.75 0.75
CA HIS A 29 12.61 -3.36 0.68
C HIS A 29 13.15 -3.02 -0.71
N GLU A 30 13.90 -3.94 -1.31
CA GLU A 30 14.59 -3.76 -2.58
C GLU A 30 14.02 -4.64 -3.69
N ALA A 31 14.38 -4.31 -4.94
CA ALA A 31 13.90 -5.02 -6.12
C ALA A 31 14.18 -6.53 -6.08
N GLY A 32 15.34 -6.93 -5.55
CA GLY A 32 15.72 -8.35 -5.41
C GLY A 32 14.89 -9.12 -4.38
N ASP A 33 14.27 -8.42 -3.42
CA ASP A 33 13.45 -9.04 -2.37
C ASP A 33 12.03 -9.35 -2.86
N PHE A 34 11.58 -8.66 -3.93
CA PHE A 34 10.19 -8.69 -4.38
C PHE A 34 9.72 -10.08 -4.83
N GLY A 35 10.52 -10.76 -5.65
CA GLY A 35 10.21 -12.14 -6.08
C GLY A 35 10.11 -13.11 -4.90
N PRO A 36 11.16 -13.22 -4.06
CA PRO A 36 11.12 -14.05 -2.85
C PRO A 36 9.95 -13.73 -1.91
N ALA A 37 9.59 -12.45 -1.75
CA ALA A 37 8.45 -12.06 -0.93
C ALA A 37 7.10 -12.54 -1.51
N LEU A 38 6.93 -12.50 -2.83
CA LEU A 38 5.73 -13.07 -3.48
C LEU A 38 5.67 -14.59 -3.32
N GLU A 39 6.80 -15.29 -3.45
CA GLU A 39 6.87 -16.74 -3.24
C GLU A 39 6.52 -17.11 -1.79
N ALA A 40 7.07 -16.39 -0.81
CA ALA A 40 6.75 -16.59 0.59
C ALA A 40 5.26 -16.32 0.90
N ALA A 41 4.69 -15.27 0.29
CA ALA A 41 3.28 -14.95 0.42
C ALA A 41 2.41 -16.08 -0.16
N GLN A 42 2.73 -16.56 -1.36
CA GLN A 42 2.02 -17.67 -1.97
C GLN A 42 2.11 -18.94 -1.12
N ALA A 43 3.30 -19.29 -0.64
CA ALA A 43 3.49 -20.47 0.20
C ALA A 43 2.68 -20.40 1.52
N ALA A 44 2.64 -19.22 2.15
CA ALA A 44 1.81 -19.01 3.34
C ALA A 44 0.31 -19.17 3.02
N HIS A 45 -0.16 -18.61 1.90
CA HIS A 45 -1.53 -18.77 1.45
C HIS A 45 -1.88 -20.24 1.18
N ASP A 46 -1.02 -20.98 0.48
CA ASP A 46 -1.19 -22.39 0.17
C ASP A 46 -1.19 -23.27 1.45
N ALA A 47 -0.52 -22.83 2.50
CA ALA A 47 -0.57 -23.44 3.84
C ALA A 47 -1.86 -23.09 4.63
N GLY A 48 -2.82 -22.41 4.01
CA GLY A 48 -4.10 -22.03 4.62
C GLY A 48 -4.04 -20.80 5.53
N LYS A 49 -2.94 -20.04 5.50
CA LYS A 49 -2.82 -18.77 6.23
C LYS A 49 -3.51 -17.64 5.48
N TRP A 50 -3.87 -16.61 6.24
CA TRP A 50 -4.39 -15.37 5.72
C TRP A 50 -3.28 -14.32 5.63
N LEU A 51 -3.32 -13.51 4.59
CA LEU A 51 -2.37 -12.41 4.40
C LEU A 51 -3.10 -11.08 4.51
N ALA A 52 -2.52 -10.16 5.26
CA ALA A 52 -3.04 -8.79 5.37
C ALA A 52 -1.89 -7.78 5.42
N GLY A 53 -2.00 -6.72 4.62
CA GLY A 53 -0.97 -5.69 4.53
C GLY A 53 -1.10 -4.90 3.24
N TYR A 54 0.03 -4.48 2.66
CA TYR A 54 0.04 -3.67 1.44
C TYR A 54 1.22 -3.97 0.51
N PHE A 55 1.03 -3.58 -0.74
CA PHE A 55 2.07 -3.36 -1.75
C PHE A 55 2.19 -1.86 -1.98
N SER A 56 3.41 -1.33 -2.09
CA SER A 56 3.59 0.08 -2.44
C SER A 56 3.29 0.32 -3.92
N TYR A 57 3.05 1.57 -4.31
CA TYR A 57 2.87 1.93 -5.71
C TYR A 57 4.11 1.56 -6.55
N GLU A 58 5.29 1.75 -5.97
CA GLU A 58 6.58 1.45 -6.59
C GLU A 58 6.78 -0.05 -6.85
N ALA A 59 6.11 -0.94 -6.10
CA ALA A 59 6.16 -2.38 -6.37
C ALA A 59 5.67 -2.72 -7.80
N GLY A 60 4.75 -1.91 -8.35
CA GLY A 60 4.25 -2.09 -9.72
C GLY A 60 5.34 -1.96 -10.80
N TYR A 61 6.44 -1.25 -10.52
CA TYR A 61 7.56 -1.10 -11.45
C TYR A 61 8.28 -2.42 -11.71
N LEU A 62 8.14 -3.40 -10.80
CA LEU A 62 8.76 -4.72 -10.90
C LEU A 62 7.91 -5.73 -11.70
N LEU A 63 6.68 -5.35 -12.06
CA LEU A 63 5.77 -6.20 -12.84
C LEU A 63 5.93 -6.02 -14.36
N GLU A 64 6.59 -4.95 -14.80
CA GLU A 64 6.87 -4.66 -16.22
C GLU A 64 8.37 -4.38 -16.39
N PRO A 65 9.13 -5.22 -17.11
CA PRO A 65 10.57 -5.07 -17.29
C PRO A 65 11.01 -3.67 -17.76
N LYS A 66 10.20 -2.99 -18.58
CA LYS A 66 10.50 -1.62 -19.05
C LYS A 66 10.45 -0.57 -17.94
N LEU A 67 9.75 -0.84 -16.85
CA LEU A 67 9.60 0.08 -15.71
C LEU A 67 10.66 -0.15 -14.63
N VAL A 68 11.30 -1.32 -14.57
CA VAL A 68 12.33 -1.64 -13.55
C VAL A 68 13.41 -0.55 -13.42
N PRO A 69 13.97 0.01 -14.52
CA PRO A 69 14.96 1.08 -14.40
C PRO A 69 14.43 2.40 -13.83
N LEU A 70 13.11 2.58 -13.79
CA LEU A 70 12.43 3.77 -13.25
C LEU A 70 12.08 3.62 -11.75
N LEU A 71 12.38 2.48 -11.13
CA LEU A 71 12.11 2.26 -9.71
C LEU A 71 12.84 3.33 -8.86
N PRO A 72 12.12 4.17 -8.09
CA PRO A 72 12.76 5.24 -7.32
C PRO A 72 13.62 4.70 -6.20
N ASN A 73 14.87 5.16 -6.04
CA ASN A 73 15.73 4.81 -4.89
C ASN A 73 15.36 5.61 -3.63
N GLY A 74 15.81 5.15 -2.45
CA GLY A 74 15.63 5.87 -1.18
C GLY A 74 14.17 5.93 -0.71
N ARG A 75 13.36 4.92 -1.05
CA ARG A 75 11.95 4.81 -0.67
C ARG A 75 11.81 4.77 0.86
N ARG A 76 10.80 5.48 1.38
CA ARG A 76 10.51 5.53 2.83
C ARG A 76 9.66 4.36 3.32
N ALA A 77 9.13 3.55 2.42
CA ALA A 77 8.32 2.38 2.70
C ALA A 77 8.84 1.18 1.89
N PRO A 78 8.68 -0.05 2.39
CA PRO A 78 8.96 -1.26 1.63
C PRO A 78 8.00 -1.39 0.44
N LEU A 79 8.44 -2.15 -0.57
CA LEU A 79 7.63 -2.53 -1.74
C LEU A 79 6.50 -3.48 -1.34
N VAL A 80 6.74 -4.35 -0.36
CA VAL A 80 5.77 -5.31 0.18
C VAL A 80 5.86 -5.29 1.70
N CYS A 81 4.71 -5.29 2.37
CA CYS A 81 4.61 -5.54 3.81
C CYS A 81 3.32 -6.29 4.09
N LEU A 82 3.41 -7.60 4.33
CA LEU A 82 2.28 -8.49 4.54
C LEU A 82 2.48 -9.26 5.85
N GLY A 83 1.54 -9.14 6.78
CA GLY A 83 1.46 -10.06 7.91
C GLY A 83 0.83 -11.39 7.49
N VAL A 84 1.32 -12.48 8.06
CA VAL A 84 0.81 -13.84 7.92
C VAL A 84 0.03 -14.18 9.18
N PHE A 85 -1.25 -14.53 9.03
CA PHE A 85 -2.19 -14.70 10.12
C PHE A 85 -2.95 -16.03 10.02
N ASP A 86 -3.56 -16.44 11.13
CA ASP A 86 -4.72 -17.33 11.07
C ASP A 86 -5.96 -16.56 10.59
N ALA A 87 -7.12 -17.23 10.54
CA ALA A 87 -8.36 -16.59 10.12
C ALA A 87 -8.66 -15.32 10.95
N PRO A 88 -9.10 -14.22 10.31
CA PRO A 88 -9.41 -12.99 11.01
C PRO A 88 -10.63 -13.15 11.93
N VAL A 89 -10.68 -12.32 12.96
CA VAL A 89 -11.89 -12.18 13.79
C VAL A 89 -12.76 -11.09 13.20
N GLU A 90 -14.04 -11.40 12.98
CA GLU A 90 -15.02 -10.40 12.56
C GLU A 90 -15.83 -9.89 13.76
N GLU A 91 -15.70 -8.61 14.07
CA GLU A 91 -16.34 -7.97 15.22
C GLU A 91 -17.10 -6.69 14.82
N ALA A 92 -17.94 -6.20 15.74
CA ALA A 92 -18.59 -4.91 15.55
C ALA A 92 -17.54 -3.78 15.60
N VAL A 93 -17.68 -2.78 14.74
CA VAL A 93 -16.84 -1.57 14.81
C VAL A 93 -17.12 -0.90 16.16
N PRO A 94 -16.09 -0.66 17.00
CA PRO A 94 -16.29 -0.02 18.28
C PRO A 94 -16.87 1.40 18.09
N PRO A 95 -17.73 1.88 19.00
CA PRO A 95 -18.20 3.25 18.97
C PRO A 95 -17.00 4.19 18.91
N ARG A 96 -17.14 5.27 18.13
CA ARG A 96 -16.07 6.25 17.91
C ARG A 96 -15.92 7.11 19.17
N ASP A 97 -15.30 6.56 20.20
CA ASP A 97 -15.18 7.21 21.52
C ASP A 97 -13.89 8.05 21.67
N THR A 98 -13.22 8.32 20.56
CA THR A 98 -11.94 9.02 20.55
C THR A 98 -12.13 10.43 19.99
N THR A 99 -11.74 11.44 20.78
CA THR A 99 -11.32 12.74 20.27
C THR A 99 -10.43 12.54 19.03
N ALA A 100 -10.62 13.35 17.98
CA ALA A 100 -9.83 13.23 16.76
C ALA A 100 -8.33 13.27 17.10
N THR A 101 -7.64 12.16 16.90
CA THR A 101 -6.22 12.00 17.26
C THR A 101 -5.30 12.72 16.28
N ASN A 102 -5.77 12.87 15.03
CA ASN A 102 -5.13 13.67 14.02
C ASN A 102 -5.89 15.00 14.00
N GLY A 103 -5.27 16.05 14.54
CA GLY A 103 -5.77 17.42 14.39
C GLY A 103 -5.91 17.81 12.91
N PRO A 104 -6.41 19.01 12.61
CA PRO A 104 -6.51 19.48 11.23
C PRO A 104 -5.19 19.30 10.48
N ILE A 105 -5.24 19.02 9.18
CA ILE A 105 -4.05 19.10 8.35
C ILE A 105 -3.68 20.58 8.25
N PHE A 106 -2.49 20.94 8.73
CA PHE A 106 -1.95 22.30 8.66
C PHE A 106 -0.80 22.36 7.66
N ASP A 107 -0.57 23.55 7.10
CA ASP A 107 0.58 23.85 6.23
C ASP A 107 0.76 22.89 5.05
N ALA A 108 -0.33 22.33 4.51
CA ALA A 108 -0.27 21.57 3.26
C ALA A 108 0.23 22.50 2.15
N ARG A 109 1.38 22.15 1.56
CA ARG A 109 1.98 22.90 0.46
C ARG A 109 2.04 22.02 -0.79
N ALA A 110 1.71 22.62 -1.92
CA ALA A 110 1.94 21.97 -3.20
C ALA A 110 3.45 21.72 -3.39
N THR A 111 3.80 20.54 -3.87
CA THR A 111 5.18 20.18 -4.21
C THR A 111 5.64 20.81 -5.53
N TRP A 112 4.70 21.28 -6.36
CA TRP A 112 4.96 21.98 -7.62
C TRP A 112 4.35 23.37 -7.61
N SER A 113 5.02 24.32 -8.27
CA SER A 113 4.41 25.60 -8.61
C SER A 113 3.36 25.43 -9.71
N PRO A 114 2.44 26.40 -9.89
CA PRO A 114 1.50 26.40 -11.01
C PRO A 114 2.20 26.26 -12.38
N GLU A 115 3.31 26.95 -12.58
CA GLU A 115 4.08 26.93 -13.84
C GLU A 115 4.75 25.56 -14.07
N ASP A 116 5.23 24.92 -13.01
CA ASP A 116 5.79 23.57 -13.06
C ASP A 116 4.73 22.52 -13.41
N TYR A 117 3.54 22.67 -12.83
CA TYR A 117 2.40 21.81 -13.11
C TYR A 117 1.92 21.99 -14.55
N GLU A 118 1.74 23.23 -15.02
CA GLU A 118 1.24 23.54 -16.36
C GLU A 118 2.09 22.92 -17.47
N LYS A 119 3.43 22.97 -17.33
CA LYS A 119 4.35 22.35 -18.30
C LYS A 119 4.17 20.83 -18.38
N ARG A 120 4.07 20.15 -17.22
CA ARG A 120 3.90 18.69 -17.13
C ARG A 120 2.53 18.26 -17.63
N PHE A 121 1.50 19.02 -17.25
CA PHE A 121 0.13 18.81 -17.69
C PHE A 121 0.00 18.96 -19.21
N SER A 122 0.59 20.00 -19.78
CA SER A 122 0.58 20.23 -21.23
C SER A 122 1.23 19.08 -22.00
N ARG A 123 2.36 18.55 -21.50
CA ARG A 123 3.03 17.39 -22.09
C ARG A 123 2.16 16.13 -22.04
N LEU A 124 1.56 15.83 -20.88
CA LEU A 124 0.63 14.70 -20.75
C LEU A 124 -0.54 14.83 -21.74
N HIS A 125 -1.16 16.00 -21.80
CA HIS A 125 -2.28 16.23 -22.72
C HIS A 125 -1.89 16.16 -24.20
N GLN A 126 -0.65 16.47 -24.55
CA GLN A 126 -0.14 16.26 -25.91
C GLN A 126 -0.10 14.76 -26.26
N HIS A 127 0.44 13.92 -25.37
CA HIS A 127 0.46 12.47 -25.55
C HIS A 127 -0.96 11.89 -25.71
N ILE A 128 -1.93 12.36 -24.91
CA ILE A 128 -3.34 11.97 -25.05
C ILE A 128 -3.88 12.36 -26.44
N ARG A 129 -3.63 13.60 -26.91
CA ARG A 129 -4.10 14.06 -28.24
C ARG A 129 -3.45 13.32 -29.40
N GLN A 130 -2.24 12.80 -29.22
CA GLN A 130 -1.53 12.02 -30.22
C GLN A 130 -1.97 10.55 -30.24
N GLY A 131 -2.75 10.11 -29.24
CA GLY A 131 -3.20 8.72 -29.10
C GLY A 131 -2.15 7.81 -28.46
N ASP A 132 -1.12 8.37 -27.81
CA ASP A 132 -0.10 7.58 -27.10
C ASP A 132 -0.67 6.97 -25.81
N CYS A 133 -1.67 7.63 -25.20
CA CYS A 133 -2.43 7.17 -24.04
C CYS A 133 -3.87 7.73 -24.08
N TYR A 134 -4.71 7.28 -23.14
CA TYR A 134 -6.13 7.63 -23.05
C TYR A 134 -6.47 8.34 -21.73
#